data_AF-A0A7V9EHL9-F1
#
_entry.id   AF-A0A7V9EHL9-F1
#
_cell.length_a   1.000
_cell.length_b   1.000
_cell.length_c   1.000
_cell.angle_alpha   90.00
_cell.angle_beta   90.00
_cell.angle_gamma   90.00
#
_symmetry.space_group_name_H-M   'P 1'
#
loop_
_entity.id
_entity.type
_entity.pdbx_description
1 polymer ?
#
loop_
_entity_poly.entity_id
_entity_poly.type
_entity_poly.pdbx_seq_one_letter_code
_entity_poly.pdbx_strand_id
1 'polypeptide(L)'
;MTRLDPTLEEMAASLGPNATETDWSALHQAVEDRKLEAIRGDLRAERELPRLRPYPPLDLPNSTFKRFSPTRNRWPEIAEFDRRVDELERRQASVNDELDALKEQHRAAVLADRERLAAWVADENGQRPEPTAPATEKRIEELEANRDALVLAVLRLLDEKAAHVEKHRRRLGRDAAKATERAVERYKGLLSELEQARTEAMDARRAELWAALFPAELAIHDVGGALVLGGRTLRSVPWYISQTSAESVLTLLQADAEWIRNAQTADQRAEIEGTDPRHDPDTVWADSPEGAKVRERQSREARERIEAARWSGSRWEE
;
A
#
# COMPACT_ATOMS: atom_id res chain seq x y z
N MET A 1 4.55 -19.90 -62.67
CA MET A 1 5.58 -19.45 -63.64
C MET A 1 5.82 -17.96 -63.39
N THR A 2 6.84 -17.64 -62.62
CA THR A 2 7.26 -16.27 -62.33
C THR A 2 7.81 -15.67 -63.64
N ARG A 3 7.20 -14.59 -64.14
CA ARG A 3 7.77 -13.84 -65.26
C ARG A 3 9.15 -13.34 -64.82
N LEU A 4 10.17 -13.55 -65.66
CA LEU A 4 11.50 -13.01 -65.41
C LEU A 4 11.40 -11.48 -65.41
N ASP A 5 12.28 -10.85 -64.64
CA ASP A 5 12.40 -9.39 -64.63
C ASP A 5 12.71 -8.91 -66.06
N PRO A 6 11.97 -7.94 -66.62
CA PRO A 6 12.14 -7.48 -68.00
C PRO A 6 13.59 -7.07 -68.32
N THR A 7 14.34 -6.63 -67.30
CA THR A 7 15.77 -6.29 -67.45
C THR A 7 16.67 -7.50 -67.75
N LEU A 8 16.36 -8.69 -67.21
CA LEU A 8 17.12 -9.91 -67.46
C LEU A 8 16.78 -10.52 -68.82
N GLU A 9 15.53 -10.37 -69.27
CA GLU A 9 15.09 -10.77 -70.61
C GLU A 9 15.77 -9.91 -71.70
N GLU A 10 15.90 -8.60 -71.47
CA GLU A 10 16.65 -7.70 -72.36
C GLU A 10 18.14 -8.03 -72.39
N MET A 11 18.76 -8.34 -71.25
CA MET A 11 20.17 -8.75 -71.20
C MET A 11 20.40 -10.08 -71.95
N ALA A 12 19.52 -11.07 -71.79
CA ALA A 12 19.59 -12.33 -72.51
C ALA A 12 19.37 -12.14 -74.03
N ALA A 13 18.46 -11.25 -74.43
CA ALA A 13 18.21 -10.94 -75.84
C ALA A 13 19.37 -10.15 -76.49
N SER A 14 20.15 -9.41 -75.69
CA SER A 14 21.33 -8.67 -76.16
C SER A 14 22.55 -9.57 -76.42
N LEU A 15 22.57 -10.76 -75.83
CA LEU A 15 23.57 -11.79 -76.10
C LEU A 15 23.25 -12.47 -77.43
N GLY A 16 23.79 -11.92 -78.51
CA GLY A 16 23.66 -12.48 -79.86
C GLY A 16 24.27 -13.89 -79.99
N PRO A 17 24.16 -14.53 -81.17
CA PRO A 17 24.55 -15.93 -81.38
C PRO A 17 26.04 -16.25 -81.18
N ASN A 18 26.89 -15.23 -81.00
CA ASN A 18 28.33 -15.37 -80.78
C ASN A 18 28.73 -15.09 -79.31
N ALA A 19 27.78 -15.06 -78.38
CA ALA A 19 28.07 -14.87 -76.96
C ALA A 19 29.02 -15.95 -76.44
N THR A 20 30.04 -15.53 -75.71
CA THR A 20 31.06 -16.42 -75.14
C THR A 20 30.53 -17.11 -73.89
N GLU A 21 31.18 -18.20 -73.48
CA GLU A 21 30.85 -18.90 -72.22
C GLU A 21 30.95 -17.96 -71.01
N THR A 22 31.87 -16.99 -71.05
CA THR A 22 32.01 -15.94 -70.04
C THR A 22 30.77 -15.05 -69.97
N ASP A 23 30.17 -14.71 -71.11
CA ASP A 23 28.98 -13.85 -71.17
C ASP A 23 27.75 -14.55 -70.58
N TRP A 24 27.59 -15.84 -70.87
CA TRP A 24 26.53 -16.67 -70.28
C TRP A 24 26.74 -16.90 -68.77
N SER A 25 27.99 -17.07 -68.33
CA SER A 25 28.33 -17.18 -66.90
C SER A 25 28.02 -15.89 -66.14
N ALA A 26 28.30 -14.73 -66.74
CA ALA A 26 27.99 -13.43 -66.15
C ALA A 26 26.47 -13.20 -66.02
N LEU A 27 25.70 -13.61 -67.04
CA LEU A 27 24.24 -13.56 -66.99
C LEU A 27 23.69 -14.48 -65.88
N HIS A 28 24.22 -15.72 -65.76
CA HIS A 28 23.81 -16.63 -64.70
C HIS A 28 24.08 -16.08 -63.29
N GLN A 29 25.26 -15.48 -63.09
CA GLN A 29 25.59 -14.85 -61.81
C GLN A 29 24.66 -13.67 -61.50
N ALA A 30 24.35 -12.83 -62.49
CA ALA A 30 23.42 -11.71 -62.32
C ALA A 30 21.99 -12.17 -61.98
N VAL A 31 21.55 -13.29 -62.55
CA VAL A 31 20.25 -13.90 -62.21
C VAL A 31 20.24 -14.41 -60.76
N GLU A 32 21.30 -15.09 -60.31
CA GLU A 32 21.41 -15.59 -58.94
C GLU A 32 21.53 -14.46 -57.90
N ASP A 33 22.34 -13.43 -58.18
CA ASP A 33 22.47 -12.27 -57.29
C ASP A 33 21.12 -11.55 -57.13
N ARG A 34 20.34 -11.42 -58.21
CA ARG A 34 19.03 -10.79 -58.18
C ARG A 34 17.97 -11.64 -57.47
N LYS A 35 18.02 -12.96 -57.60
CA LYS A 35 17.19 -13.87 -56.78
C LYS A 35 17.53 -13.73 -55.30
N LEU A 36 18.81 -13.68 -54.95
CA LEU A 36 19.25 -13.48 -53.57
C LEU A 36 18.82 -12.12 -53.02
N GLU A 37 18.84 -11.08 -53.84
CA GLU A 37 18.38 -9.74 -53.46
C GLU A 37 16.86 -9.68 -53.28
N ALA A 38 16.08 -10.37 -54.12
CA ALA A 38 14.64 -10.53 -53.92
C ALA A 38 14.31 -11.25 -52.61
N ILE A 39 15.00 -12.37 -52.32
CA ILE A 39 14.84 -13.12 -51.06
C ILE A 39 15.25 -12.25 -49.86
N ARG A 40 16.31 -11.45 -49.97
CA ARG A 40 16.70 -10.49 -48.91
C ARG A 40 15.69 -9.35 -48.74
N GLY A 41 15.06 -8.90 -49.83
CA GLY A 41 13.97 -7.92 -49.82
C GLY A 41 12.75 -8.45 -49.09
N ASP A 42 12.33 -9.67 -49.40
CA ASP A 42 11.19 -10.33 -48.74
C ASP A 42 11.47 -10.60 -47.25
N LEU A 43 12.66 -11.07 -46.90
CA LEU A 43 13.07 -11.25 -45.51
C LEU A 43 13.18 -9.93 -44.72
N ARG A 44 13.50 -8.81 -45.39
CA ARG A 44 13.45 -7.47 -44.79
C ARG A 44 12.00 -7.01 -44.61
N ALA A 45 11.14 -7.22 -45.59
CA ALA A 45 9.72 -6.86 -45.52
C ALA A 45 8.97 -7.66 -44.45
N GLU A 46 9.28 -8.95 -44.26
CA GLU A 46 8.74 -9.76 -43.15
C GLU A 46 9.28 -9.32 -41.78
N ARG A 47 10.54 -8.86 -41.70
CA ARG A 47 11.09 -8.22 -40.49
C ARG A 47 10.50 -6.83 -40.21
N GLU A 48 9.99 -6.18 -41.25
CA GLU A 48 9.29 -4.89 -41.24
C GLU A 48 7.76 -5.03 -41.25
N LEU A 49 7.21 -6.22 -40.99
CA LEU A 49 5.87 -6.30 -40.40
C LEU A 49 5.85 -5.28 -39.27
N PRO A 50 4.84 -4.40 -39.20
CA PRO A 50 4.82 -3.31 -38.25
C PRO A 50 4.90 -3.94 -36.86
N ARG A 51 6.13 -4.01 -36.31
CA ARG A 51 6.36 -4.19 -34.90
C ARG A 51 5.46 -3.14 -34.31
N LEU A 52 4.36 -3.59 -33.71
CA LEU A 52 3.36 -2.72 -33.10
C LEU A 52 4.17 -1.64 -32.42
N ARG A 53 4.09 -0.41 -32.96
CA ARG A 53 4.95 0.68 -32.50
C ARG A 53 4.88 0.60 -30.98
N PRO A 54 6.02 0.50 -30.26
CA PRO A 54 5.99 0.43 -28.80
C PRO A 54 5.01 1.50 -28.37
N TYR A 55 3.91 1.06 -27.75
CA TYR A 55 2.77 1.92 -27.48
C TYR A 55 3.33 3.22 -26.92
N PRO A 56 2.87 4.40 -27.42
CA PRO A 56 3.35 5.67 -26.88
C PRO A 56 3.32 5.54 -25.36
N PRO A 57 4.43 5.86 -24.67
CA PRO A 57 4.56 5.60 -23.25
C PRO A 57 3.26 6.07 -22.60
N LEU A 58 2.55 5.11 -22.00
CA LEU A 58 1.29 5.38 -21.34
C LEU A 58 1.52 6.63 -20.51
N ASP A 59 0.63 7.61 -20.63
CA ASP A 59 0.70 8.84 -19.85
C ASP A 59 0.32 8.50 -18.40
N LEU A 60 1.18 7.71 -17.76
CA LEU A 60 1.07 7.10 -16.44
C LEU A 60 0.74 8.13 -15.36
N PRO A 61 1.26 9.37 -15.38
CA PRO A 61 0.92 10.38 -14.39
C PRO A 61 -0.59 10.69 -14.36
N ASN A 62 -1.23 10.82 -15.52
CA ASN A 62 -2.64 11.13 -15.63
C ASN A 62 -3.55 9.94 -15.24
N SER A 63 -3.07 8.70 -15.42
CA SER A 63 -3.82 7.51 -15.02
C SER A 63 -3.86 7.30 -13.50
N THR A 64 -2.83 7.75 -12.78
CA THR A 64 -2.68 7.52 -11.35
C THR A 64 -3.79 8.23 -10.56
N PHE A 65 -4.14 9.47 -10.94
CA PHE A 65 -5.20 10.21 -10.26
C PHE A 65 -6.60 9.62 -10.47
N LYS A 66 -6.86 8.99 -11.63
CA LYS A 66 -8.16 8.38 -11.95
C LYS A 66 -8.44 7.12 -11.13
N ARG A 67 -7.38 6.48 -10.63
CA ARG A 67 -7.46 5.32 -9.74
C ARG A 67 -7.94 5.68 -8.33
N PHE A 68 -7.71 6.91 -7.87
CA PHE A 68 -8.14 7.31 -6.54
C PHE A 68 -9.66 7.50 -6.47
N SER A 69 -10.31 6.68 -5.65
CA SER A 69 -11.67 6.90 -5.15
C SER A 69 -11.61 7.21 -3.66
N PRO A 70 -12.60 7.93 -3.11
CA PRO A 70 -12.73 8.06 -1.65
C PRO A 70 -12.81 6.68 -1.00
N THR A 71 -12.09 6.50 0.12
CA THR A 71 -12.01 5.21 0.85
C THR A 71 -13.38 4.68 1.27
N ARG A 72 -14.29 5.58 1.69
CA ARG A 72 -15.69 5.27 1.92
C ARG A 72 -16.50 5.68 0.70
N ASN A 73 -16.59 4.79 -0.28
CA ASN A 73 -17.35 5.07 -1.48
C ASN A 73 -18.86 5.06 -1.18
N ARG A 74 -19.48 6.23 -1.26
CA ARG A 74 -20.93 6.43 -1.04
C ARG A 74 -21.75 6.31 -2.32
N TRP A 75 -21.08 6.15 -3.46
CA TRP A 75 -21.69 6.18 -4.78
C TRP A 75 -21.52 4.81 -5.44
N PRO A 76 -22.57 3.97 -5.45
CA PRO A 76 -22.53 2.62 -6.00
C PRO A 76 -22.01 2.58 -7.44
N GLU A 77 -22.30 3.61 -8.23
CA GLU A 77 -21.85 3.71 -9.62
C GLU A 77 -20.32 3.86 -9.72
N ILE A 78 -19.71 4.64 -8.82
CA ILE A 78 -18.23 4.76 -8.76
C ILE A 78 -17.62 3.46 -8.24
N ALA A 79 -18.27 2.81 -7.27
CA ALA A 79 -17.80 1.53 -6.72
C ALA A 79 -17.87 0.40 -7.76
N GLU A 80 -18.81 0.48 -8.71
CA GLU A 80 -18.86 -0.44 -9.85
C GLU A 80 -17.68 -0.24 -10.80
N PHE A 81 -17.31 1.00 -11.12
CA PHE A 81 -16.09 1.27 -11.88
C PHE A 81 -14.85 0.68 -11.20
N ASP A 82 -14.69 0.92 -9.90
CA ASP A 82 -13.55 0.42 -9.12
C ASP A 82 -13.50 -1.12 -9.13
N ARG A 83 -14.63 -1.80 -8.88
CA ARG A 83 -14.71 -3.27 -8.95
C ARG A 83 -14.34 -3.83 -10.32
N ARG A 84 -14.79 -3.17 -11.39
CA ARG A 84 -14.48 -3.58 -12.77
C ARG A 84 -13.00 -3.35 -13.11
N VAL A 85 -12.38 -2.29 -12.58
CA VAL A 85 -10.93 -2.07 -12.68
C VAL A 85 -10.19 -3.19 -11.94
N ASP A 86 -10.54 -3.46 -10.68
CA ASP A 86 -9.91 -4.52 -9.87
C ASP A 86 -10.03 -5.91 -10.52
N GLU A 87 -11.15 -6.19 -11.19
CA GLU A 87 -11.34 -7.43 -11.93
C GLU A 87 -10.39 -7.53 -13.14
N LEU A 88 -10.27 -6.47 -13.93
CA LEU A 88 -9.36 -6.44 -15.08
C LEU A 88 -7.90 -6.52 -14.63
N GLU A 89 -7.54 -5.86 -13.53
CA GLU A 89 -6.18 -5.91 -12.97
C GLU A 89 -5.83 -7.29 -12.42
N ARG A 90 -6.78 -7.97 -11.76
CA ARG A 90 -6.58 -9.38 -11.35
C ARG A 90 -6.38 -10.31 -12.55
N ARG A 91 -7.16 -10.11 -13.62
CA ARG A 91 -6.96 -10.86 -14.88
C ARG A 91 -5.59 -10.56 -15.50
N GLN A 92 -5.17 -9.29 -15.48
CA GLN A 92 -3.85 -8.88 -15.97
C GLN A 92 -2.72 -9.52 -15.17
N ALA A 93 -2.83 -9.54 -13.83
CA ALA A 93 -1.86 -10.21 -12.97
C ALA A 93 -1.76 -11.71 -13.30
N SER A 94 -2.91 -12.39 -13.46
CA SER A 94 -2.92 -13.80 -13.87
C SER A 94 -2.28 -14.06 -15.23
N VAL A 95 -2.46 -13.16 -16.21
CA VAL A 95 -1.80 -13.26 -17.53
C VAL A 95 -0.30 -13.02 -17.42
N ASN A 96 0.16 -12.12 -16.55
CA ASN A 96 1.57 -11.90 -16.31
C ASN A 96 2.24 -13.13 -15.67
N ASP A 97 1.58 -13.77 -14.71
CA ASP A 97 2.07 -15.01 -14.09
C ASP A 97 2.21 -16.14 -15.13
N GLU A 98 1.22 -16.28 -16.03
CA GLU A 98 1.28 -17.26 -17.14
C GLU A 98 2.40 -16.92 -18.14
N LEU A 99 2.59 -15.64 -18.47
CA LEU A 99 3.66 -15.17 -19.34
C LEU A 99 5.05 -15.49 -18.76
N ASP A 100 5.25 -15.26 -17.47
CA ASP A 100 6.53 -15.51 -16.81
C ASP A 100 6.85 -17.01 -16.80
N ALA A 101 5.85 -17.85 -16.51
CA ALA A 101 5.99 -19.30 -16.58
C ALA A 101 6.31 -19.79 -18.01
N LEU A 102 5.62 -19.28 -19.03
CA LEU A 102 5.87 -19.64 -20.43
C LEU A 102 7.23 -19.16 -20.94
N LYS A 103 7.71 -17.99 -20.50
CA LYS A 103 9.04 -17.50 -20.83
C LYS A 103 10.13 -18.42 -20.27
N GLU A 104 9.95 -18.93 -19.05
CA GLU A 104 10.85 -19.95 -18.50
C GLU A 104 10.77 -21.27 -19.28
N GLN A 105 9.55 -21.74 -19.60
CA GLN A 105 9.35 -22.94 -20.41
C GLN A 105 9.99 -22.81 -21.80
N HIS A 106 9.89 -21.65 -22.44
CA HIS A 106 10.51 -21.39 -23.73
C HIS A 106 12.04 -21.47 -23.66
N ARG A 107 12.66 -20.89 -22.62
CA ARG A 107 14.11 -21.01 -22.39
C ARG A 107 14.54 -22.48 -22.28
N ALA A 108 13.79 -23.28 -21.51
CA ALA A 108 14.05 -24.71 -21.37
C ALA A 108 13.84 -25.49 -22.69
N ALA A 109 12.77 -25.18 -23.44
CA ALA A 109 12.46 -25.82 -24.71
C ALA A 109 13.55 -25.58 -25.76
N VAL A 110 14.09 -24.36 -25.84
CA VAL A 110 15.19 -24.02 -26.76
C VAL A 110 16.45 -24.85 -26.46
N LEU A 111 16.78 -25.07 -25.17
CA LEU A 111 17.92 -25.91 -24.79
C LEU A 111 17.66 -27.38 -25.14
N ALA A 112 16.49 -27.92 -24.78
CA ALA A 112 16.14 -29.30 -25.07
C ALA A 112 16.05 -29.60 -26.58
N ASP A 113 15.53 -28.65 -27.39
CA ASP A 113 15.51 -28.76 -28.84
C ASP A 113 16.93 -28.85 -29.42
N ARG A 114 17.88 -28.05 -28.89
CA ARG A 114 19.30 -28.09 -29.30
C ARG A 114 19.96 -29.40 -28.90
N GLU A 115 19.71 -29.92 -27.70
CA GLU A 115 20.24 -31.20 -27.24
C GLU A 115 19.71 -32.37 -28.07
N ARG A 116 18.40 -32.41 -28.34
CA ARG A 116 17.79 -33.42 -29.22
C ARG A 116 18.35 -33.36 -30.63
N LEU A 117 18.51 -32.16 -31.18
CA LEU A 117 19.10 -32.00 -32.51
C LEU A 117 20.57 -32.44 -32.52
N ALA A 118 21.35 -32.09 -31.49
CA ALA A 118 22.75 -32.50 -31.37
C ALA A 118 22.88 -34.03 -31.27
N ALA A 119 22.04 -34.68 -30.49
CA ALA A 119 21.99 -36.15 -30.39
C ALA A 119 21.62 -36.78 -31.75
N TRP A 120 20.60 -36.25 -32.44
CA TRP A 120 20.24 -36.73 -33.77
C TRP A 120 21.36 -36.55 -34.81
N VAL A 121 22.08 -35.42 -34.78
CA VAL A 121 23.25 -35.18 -35.66
C VAL A 121 24.40 -36.13 -35.34
N ALA A 122 24.59 -36.54 -34.09
CA ALA A 122 25.66 -37.46 -33.70
C ALA A 122 25.41 -38.89 -34.19
N ASP A 123 24.15 -39.34 -34.16
CA ASP A 123 23.78 -40.73 -34.50
C ASP A 123 23.25 -40.90 -35.93
N GLU A 124 22.76 -39.84 -36.57
CA GLU A 124 22.14 -39.76 -37.91
C GLU A 124 21.03 -40.80 -38.20
N ASN A 125 20.51 -41.45 -37.17
CA ASN A 125 19.52 -42.51 -37.30
C ASN A 125 18.12 -42.02 -36.91
N GLY A 126 17.16 -42.19 -37.83
CA GLY A 126 15.74 -41.92 -37.61
C GLY A 126 15.26 -40.53 -38.05
N GLN A 127 14.00 -40.22 -37.75
CA GLN A 127 13.37 -38.96 -38.11
C GLN A 127 13.93 -37.80 -37.29
N ARG A 128 14.26 -36.69 -37.95
CA ARG A 128 14.74 -35.47 -37.28
C ARG A 128 13.69 -34.99 -36.26
N PRO A 129 14.08 -34.68 -35.01
CA PRO A 129 13.14 -34.21 -34.00
C PRO A 129 12.53 -32.86 -34.38
N GLU A 130 11.23 -32.70 -34.16
CA GLU A 130 10.53 -31.43 -34.36
C GLU A 130 10.78 -30.47 -33.19
N PRO A 131 11.08 -29.18 -33.44
CA PRO A 131 11.33 -28.20 -32.40
C PRO A 131 10.02 -27.80 -31.70
N THR A 132 10.07 -27.70 -30.38
CA THR A 132 8.94 -27.31 -29.53
C THR A 132 8.89 -25.82 -29.22
N ALA A 133 10.04 -25.12 -29.36
CA ALA A 133 10.16 -23.69 -29.10
C ALA A 133 9.18 -22.79 -29.89
N PRO A 134 8.93 -23.00 -31.21
CA PRO A 134 8.05 -22.11 -31.99
C PRO A 134 6.60 -22.07 -31.50
N ALA A 135 6.08 -23.21 -31.01
CA ALA A 135 4.72 -23.26 -30.44
C ALA A 135 4.61 -22.45 -29.14
N THR A 136 5.65 -22.49 -28.31
CA THR A 136 5.70 -21.73 -27.04
C THR A 136 5.87 -20.23 -27.31
N GLU A 137 6.67 -19.86 -28.30
CA GLU A 137 6.85 -18.46 -28.74
C GLU A 137 5.52 -17.85 -29.19
N LYS A 138 4.79 -18.54 -30.07
CA LYS A 138 3.45 -18.09 -30.50
C LYS A 138 2.50 -17.88 -29.33
N ARG A 139 2.52 -18.78 -28.33
CA ARG A 139 1.68 -18.64 -27.13
C ARG A 139 2.07 -17.42 -26.28
N ILE A 140 3.37 -17.12 -26.17
CA ILE A 140 3.86 -15.90 -25.51
C ILE A 140 3.32 -14.66 -26.23
N GLU A 141 3.42 -14.59 -27.55
CA GLU A 141 2.91 -13.47 -28.34
C GLU A 141 1.40 -13.24 -28.13
N GLU A 142 0.60 -14.32 -28.12
CA GLU A 142 -0.85 -14.25 -27.86
C GLU A 142 -1.15 -13.68 -26.46
N LEU A 143 -0.43 -14.10 -25.43
CA LEU A 143 -0.61 -13.61 -24.07
C LEU A 143 -0.11 -12.18 -23.88
N GLU A 144 0.97 -11.78 -24.56
CA GLU A 144 1.43 -10.39 -24.56
C GLU A 144 0.38 -9.47 -25.19
N ALA A 145 -0.21 -9.88 -26.31
CA ALA A 145 -1.33 -9.17 -26.93
C ALA A 145 -2.55 -9.09 -25.99
N ASN A 146 -2.86 -10.17 -25.25
CA ASN A 146 -3.95 -10.19 -24.28
C ASN A 146 -3.68 -9.25 -23.09
N ARG A 147 -2.46 -9.26 -22.54
CA ARG A 147 -2.03 -8.33 -21.48
C ARG A 147 -2.19 -6.89 -21.94
N ASP A 148 -1.73 -6.55 -23.13
CA ASP A 148 -1.81 -5.19 -23.67
C ASP A 148 -3.27 -4.76 -23.89
N ALA A 149 -4.13 -5.68 -24.36
CA ALA A 149 -5.57 -5.45 -24.47
C ALA A 149 -6.22 -5.18 -23.10
N LEU A 150 -5.83 -5.91 -22.05
CA LEU A 150 -6.30 -5.68 -20.68
C LEU A 150 -5.87 -4.31 -20.15
N VAL A 151 -4.62 -3.90 -20.41
CA VAL A 151 -4.13 -2.56 -20.03
C VAL A 151 -4.97 -1.47 -20.70
N LEU A 152 -5.24 -1.59 -22.01
CA LEU A 152 -6.09 -0.64 -22.73
C LEU A 152 -7.54 -0.64 -22.19
N ALA A 153 -8.07 -1.80 -21.81
CA ALA A 153 -9.39 -1.91 -21.20
C ALA A 153 -9.46 -1.19 -19.85
N VAL A 154 -8.44 -1.34 -18.99
CA VAL A 154 -8.34 -0.61 -17.72
C VAL A 154 -8.31 0.90 -17.97
N LEU A 155 -7.49 1.37 -18.90
CA LEU A 155 -7.37 2.80 -19.21
C LEU A 155 -8.69 3.40 -19.71
N ARG A 156 -9.38 2.71 -20.63
CA ARG A 156 -10.71 3.13 -21.12
C ARG A 156 -11.72 3.21 -19.99
N LEU A 157 -11.73 2.22 -19.09
CA LEU A 157 -12.63 2.21 -17.95
C LEU A 157 -12.34 3.35 -16.96
N LEU A 158 -11.07 3.68 -16.75
CA LEU A 158 -10.67 4.85 -15.94
C LEU A 158 -11.07 6.17 -16.60
N ASP A 159 -11.03 6.27 -17.93
CA ASP A 159 -11.53 7.42 -18.68
C ASP A 159 -13.06 7.55 -18.57
N GLU A 160 -13.80 6.44 -18.68
CA GLU A 160 -15.24 6.40 -18.46
C GLU A 160 -15.62 6.84 -17.04
N LYS A 161 -14.89 6.34 -16.03
CA LYS A 161 -15.04 6.76 -14.63
C LYS A 161 -14.79 8.26 -14.48
N ALA A 162 -13.71 8.78 -15.05
CA ALA A 162 -13.38 10.20 -14.99
C ALA A 162 -14.47 11.06 -15.65
N ALA A 163 -14.94 10.67 -16.83
CA ALA A 163 -16.04 11.35 -17.52
C ALA A 163 -17.35 11.31 -16.72
N HIS A 164 -17.64 10.18 -16.06
CA HIS A 164 -18.80 10.05 -15.17
C HIS A 164 -18.70 10.99 -13.97
N VAL A 165 -17.54 11.04 -13.30
CA VAL A 165 -17.30 11.95 -12.17
C VAL A 165 -17.42 13.40 -12.61
N GLU A 166 -16.85 13.76 -13.77
CA GLU A 166 -16.95 15.11 -14.32
C GLU A 166 -18.41 15.53 -14.54
N LYS A 167 -19.16 14.68 -15.25
CA LYS A 167 -20.58 14.90 -15.56
C LYS A 167 -21.43 15.08 -14.30
N HIS A 168 -21.11 14.37 -13.21
CA HIS A 168 -21.89 14.38 -11.98
C HIS A 168 -21.25 15.17 -10.83
N ARG A 169 -20.16 15.90 -11.08
CA ARG A 169 -19.35 16.57 -10.05
C ARG A 169 -20.19 17.41 -9.07
N ARG A 170 -21.13 18.20 -9.58
CA ARG A 170 -22.03 19.04 -8.75
C ARG A 170 -22.98 18.21 -7.89
N ARG A 171 -23.47 17.07 -8.39
CA ARG A 171 -24.35 16.16 -7.62
C ARG A 171 -23.54 15.49 -6.50
N LEU A 172 -22.39 14.91 -6.85
CA LEU A 172 -21.48 14.23 -5.93
C LEU A 172 -21.01 15.18 -4.82
N GLY A 173 -20.59 16.40 -5.19
CA GLY A 173 -20.18 17.43 -4.23
C GLY A 173 -21.29 17.83 -3.25
N ARG A 174 -22.53 17.98 -3.71
CA ARG A 174 -23.67 18.27 -2.81
C ARG A 174 -23.98 17.12 -1.86
N ASP A 175 -23.95 15.88 -2.33
CA ASP A 175 -24.17 14.72 -1.47
C ASP A 175 -23.03 14.53 -0.46
N ALA A 176 -21.78 14.76 -0.87
CA ALA A 176 -20.62 14.76 0.03
C ALA A 176 -20.78 15.84 1.13
N ALA A 177 -21.12 17.07 0.75
CA ALA A 177 -21.34 18.16 1.71
C ALA A 177 -22.46 17.82 2.71
N LYS A 178 -23.59 17.26 2.24
CA LYS A 178 -24.70 16.83 3.10
C LYS A 178 -24.29 15.71 4.05
N ALA A 179 -23.44 14.78 3.62
CA ALA A 179 -22.89 13.76 4.50
C ALA A 179 -21.97 14.35 5.57
N THR A 180 -21.09 15.27 5.18
CA THR A 180 -20.21 15.98 6.11
C THR A 180 -21.03 16.71 7.17
N GLU A 181 -22.06 17.46 6.76
CA GLU A 181 -22.96 18.16 7.68
C GLU A 181 -23.64 17.20 8.67
N ARG A 182 -24.21 16.10 8.18
CA ARG A 182 -24.82 15.07 9.04
C ARG A 182 -23.80 14.42 9.99
N ALA A 183 -22.59 14.16 9.52
CA ALA A 183 -21.53 13.57 10.34
C ALA A 183 -21.07 14.54 11.43
N VAL A 184 -20.95 15.84 11.12
CA VAL A 184 -20.63 16.89 12.08
C VAL A 184 -21.75 17.04 13.11
N GLU A 185 -23.02 17.05 12.71
CA GLU A 185 -24.11 17.13 13.68
C GLU A 185 -24.20 15.89 14.57
N ARG A 186 -23.99 14.70 14.01
CA ARG A 186 -23.87 13.49 14.84
C ARG A 186 -22.70 13.58 15.82
N TYR A 187 -21.56 14.10 15.40
CA TYR A 187 -20.39 14.28 16.26
C TYR A 187 -20.69 15.25 17.41
N LYS A 188 -21.36 16.37 17.15
CA LYS A 188 -21.80 17.31 18.20
C LYS A 188 -22.79 16.67 19.17
N GLY A 189 -23.75 15.88 18.66
CA GLY A 189 -24.68 15.13 19.50
C GLY A 189 -23.94 14.21 20.49
N LEU A 190 -22.96 13.46 20.00
CA LEU A 190 -22.13 12.59 20.85
C LEU A 190 -21.30 13.36 21.89
N LEU A 191 -20.84 14.58 21.58
CA LEU A 191 -20.16 15.43 22.57
C LEU A 191 -21.12 15.87 23.67
N SER A 192 -22.37 16.22 23.33
CA SER A 192 -23.40 16.56 24.31
C SER A 192 -23.78 15.37 25.19
N GLU A 193 -23.90 14.18 24.61
CA GLU A 193 -24.15 12.93 25.36
C GLU A 193 -23.00 12.62 26.31
N LEU A 194 -21.75 12.80 25.86
CA LEU A 194 -20.56 12.63 26.69
C LEU A 194 -20.54 13.61 27.87
N GLU A 195 -20.86 14.89 27.63
CA GLU A 195 -20.94 15.91 28.68
C GLU A 195 -21.99 15.57 29.73
N GLN A 196 -23.17 15.12 29.30
CA GLN A 196 -24.23 14.66 30.20
C GLN A 196 -23.78 13.44 31.00
N ALA A 197 -23.24 12.40 30.33
CA ALA A 197 -22.77 11.19 30.98
C ALA A 197 -21.66 11.46 32.01
N ARG A 198 -20.77 12.42 31.71
CA ARG A 198 -19.74 12.87 32.65
C ARG A 198 -20.35 13.53 33.88
N THR A 199 -21.36 14.39 33.69
CA THR A 199 -22.06 15.07 34.78
C THR A 199 -22.75 14.05 35.69
N GLU A 200 -23.49 13.09 35.10
CA GLU A 200 -24.13 12.01 35.84
C GLU A 200 -23.13 11.14 36.61
N ALA A 201 -21.99 10.80 36.01
CA ALA A 201 -20.94 10.04 36.68
C ALA A 201 -20.33 10.80 37.87
N MET A 202 -20.12 12.10 37.73
CA MET A 202 -19.65 12.96 38.83
C MET A 202 -20.67 13.06 39.97
N ASP A 203 -21.95 13.20 39.65
CA ASP A 203 -23.01 13.28 40.67
C ASP A 203 -23.19 11.94 41.40
N ALA A 204 -23.11 10.82 40.67
CA ALA A 204 -23.08 9.49 41.28
C ALA A 204 -21.90 9.34 42.23
N ARG A 205 -20.70 9.79 41.83
CA ARG A 205 -19.51 9.74 42.68
C ARG A 205 -19.65 10.61 43.93
N ARG A 206 -20.22 11.81 43.80
CA ARG A 206 -20.52 12.69 44.95
C ARG A 206 -21.49 12.04 45.92
N ALA A 207 -22.54 11.39 45.42
CA ALA A 207 -23.50 10.67 46.25
C ALA A 207 -22.86 9.50 47.00
N GLU A 208 -21.96 8.75 46.33
CA GLU A 208 -21.18 7.67 46.96
C GLU A 208 -20.30 8.20 48.11
N LEU A 209 -19.54 9.28 47.88
CA LEU A 209 -18.69 9.88 48.90
C LEU A 209 -19.50 10.46 50.06
N TRP A 210 -20.62 11.13 49.76
CA TRP A 210 -21.51 11.64 50.79
C TRP A 210 -22.02 10.51 51.69
N ALA A 211 -22.45 9.39 51.10
CA ALA A 211 -22.94 8.24 51.85
C ALA A 211 -21.84 7.59 52.70
N ALA A 212 -20.60 7.53 52.21
CA ALA A 212 -19.47 6.96 52.93
C ALA A 212 -18.98 7.84 54.11
N LEU A 213 -19.06 9.16 53.96
CA LEU A 213 -18.50 10.12 54.92
C LEU A 213 -19.53 10.66 55.90
N PHE A 214 -20.84 10.59 55.62
CA PHE A 214 -21.87 11.14 56.51
C PHE A 214 -21.81 10.48 57.90
N PRO A 215 -21.79 11.26 59.01
CA PRO A 215 -22.11 12.69 59.12
C PRO A 215 -20.90 13.64 59.16
N ALA A 216 -19.70 13.22 58.75
CA ALA A 216 -18.52 14.09 58.76
C ALA A 216 -18.69 15.31 57.82
N GLU A 217 -18.09 16.45 58.19
CA GLU A 217 -18.11 17.69 57.40
C GLU A 217 -17.50 17.49 56.01
N LEU A 218 -16.55 16.55 55.89
CA LEU A 218 -15.92 16.15 54.63
C LEU A 218 -16.90 15.64 53.56
N ALA A 219 -18.11 15.22 53.96
CA ALA A 219 -19.17 14.81 53.04
C ALA A 219 -19.69 15.94 52.13
N ILE A 220 -19.40 17.21 52.47
CA ILE A 220 -19.84 18.40 51.72
C ILE A 220 -18.76 18.87 50.71
N HIS A 221 -17.52 18.39 50.84
CA HIS A 221 -16.41 18.85 50.00
C HIS A 221 -16.52 18.33 48.55
N ASP A 222 -16.37 19.23 47.57
CA ASP A 222 -16.34 18.86 46.14
C ASP A 222 -14.97 18.27 45.75
N VAL A 223 -15.00 17.27 44.88
CA VAL A 223 -13.80 16.55 44.40
C VAL A 223 -13.14 17.21 43.18
N GLY A 224 -13.49 18.47 42.89
CA GLY A 224 -12.95 19.22 41.76
C GLY A 224 -13.56 18.82 40.41
N GLY A 225 -14.86 18.48 40.38
CA GLY A 225 -15.54 17.98 39.18
C GLY A 225 -15.58 18.94 37.98
N ALA A 226 -15.30 20.23 38.22
CA ALA A 226 -15.24 21.25 37.19
C ALA A 226 -14.04 21.11 36.23
N LEU A 227 -13.00 20.35 36.62
CA LEU A 227 -11.79 20.16 35.81
C LEU A 227 -11.68 18.72 35.33
N VAL A 228 -11.11 18.53 34.13
CA VAL A 228 -10.70 17.22 33.63
C VAL A 228 -9.59 16.67 34.53
N LEU A 229 -9.68 15.38 34.89
CA LEU A 229 -8.76 14.71 35.81
C LEU A 229 -8.60 15.43 37.17
N GLY A 230 -9.62 16.17 37.61
CA GLY A 230 -9.58 16.95 38.86
C GLY A 230 -8.53 18.06 38.87
N GLY A 231 -8.13 18.57 37.69
CA GLY A 231 -7.14 19.65 37.60
C GLY A 231 -5.70 19.19 37.74
N ARG A 232 -5.44 17.88 37.72
CA ARG A 232 -4.08 17.35 37.60
C ARG A 232 -3.41 17.95 36.38
N THR A 233 -2.26 18.59 36.59
CA THR A 233 -1.59 19.35 35.53
C THR A 233 -1.38 18.46 34.30
N LEU A 234 -1.88 18.93 33.14
CA LEU A 234 -1.67 18.26 31.84
C LEU A 234 -0.18 18.10 31.49
N ARG A 235 0.72 18.83 32.17
CA ARG A 235 2.18 18.64 32.10
C ARG A 235 2.64 17.27 32.58
N SER A 236 1.87 16.60 33.42
CA SER A 236 2.12 15.21 33.82
C SER A 236 1.73 14.20 32.74
N VAL A 237 1.04 14.65 31.69
CA VAL A 237 0.65 13.82 30.56
C VAL A 237 1.70 14.01 29.45
N PRO A 238 2.57 13.01 29.17
CA PRO A 238 3.79 13.19 28.38
C PRO A 238 3.62 13.73 26.95
N TRP A 239 2.40 13.69 26.41
CA TRP A 239 2.08 14.08 25.03
C TRP A 239 1.49 15.49 24.88
N TYR A 240 1.41 16.30 25.94
CA TYR A 240 0.91 17.68 25.82
C TYR A 240 1.96 18.60 25.19
N ILE A 241 1.97 18.63 23.85
CA ILE A 241 2.69 19.60 23.02
C ILE A 241 1.63 20.57 22.45
N SER A 242 2.04 21.76 22.00
CA SER A 242 1.18 22.83 21.45
C SER A 242 0.23 22.39 20.32
N GLN A 243 0.42 21.19 19.77
CA GLN A 243 -0.51 20.51 18.88
C GLN A 243 -0.89 19.17 19.51
N THR A 244 -2.15 19.02 19.93
CA THR A 244 -2.69 17.76 20.45
C THR A 244 -3.48 17.05 19.35
N SER A 245 -3.21 15.76 19.13
CA SER A 245 -3.95 14.95 18.17
C SER A 245 -5.38 14.67 18.67
N ALA A 246 -6.33 14.42 17.75
CA ALA A 246 -7.70 14.04 18.14
C ALA A 246 -7.73 12.74 18.98
N GLU A 247 -6.83 11.79 18.69
CA GLU A 247 -6.68 10.54 19.44
C GLU A 247 -6.21 10.78 20.88
N SER A 248 -5.29 11.73 21.08
CA SER A 248 -4.84 12.14 22.42
C SER A 248 -5.97 12.76 23.24
N VAL A 249 -6.88 13.53 22.62
CA VAL A 249 -8.07 14.06 23.30
C VAL A 249 -9.00 12.94 23.74
N LEU A 250 -9.24 11.93 22.89
CA LEU A 250 -10.06 10.78 23.25
C LEU A 250 -9.44 9.96 24.39
N THR A 251 -8.11 9.76 24.35
CA THR A 251 -7.37 9.09 25.42
C THR A 251 -7.48 9.86 26.74
N LEU A 252 -7.43 11.19 26.69
CA LEU A 252 -7.61 12.05 27.86
C LEU A 252 -9.02 11.91 28.45
N LEU A 253 -10.06 11.85 27.60
CA LEU A 253 -11.45 11.66 28.04
C LEU A 253 -11.67 10.28 28.68
N GLN A 254 -11.00 9.24 28.18
CA GLN A 254 -11.00 7.92 28.80
C GLN A 254 -10.32 7.92 30.16
N ALA A 255 -9.17 8.59 30.27
CA ALA A 255 -8.48 8.74 31.55
C ALA A 255 -9.32 9.54 32.56
N ASP A 256 -10.07 10.55 32.11
CA ASP A 256 -11.01 11.32 32.94
C ASP A 256 -12.11 10.42 33.50
N ALA A 257 -12.73 9.57 32.67
CA ALA A 257 -13.73 8.61 33.14
C ALA A 257 -13.18 7.64 34.21
N GLU A 258 -11.95 7.15 34.06
CA GLU A 258 -11.30 6.29 35.06
C GLU A 258 -10.93 7.05 36.33
N TRP A 259 -10.55 8.32 36.21
CA TRP A 259 -10.31 9.18 37.36
C TRP A 259 -11.59 9.45 38.16
N ILE A 260 -12.72 9.74 37.50
CA ILE A 260 -14.02 10.02 38.15
C ILE A 260 -14.40 8.85 39.08
N ARG A 261 -14.18 7.60 38.65
CA ARG A 261 -14.44 6.41 39.47
C ARG A 261 -13.75 6.45 40.83
N ASN A 262 -12.55 7.02 40.90
CA ASN A 262 -11.70 7.07 42.08
C ASN A 262 -11.56 8.50 42.65
N ALA A 263 -12.37 9.44 42.18
CA ALA A 263 -12.24 10.85 42.54
C ALA A 263 -12.61 11.03 44.02
N GLN A 264 -11.68 11.58 44.81
CA GLN A 264 -11.84 11.98 46.20
C GLN A 264 -10.65 12.84 46.61
N THR A 265 -10.85 13.74 47.58
CA THR A 265 -9.73 14.52 48.16
C THR A 265 -8.85 13.61 49.03
N ALA A 266 -7.65 14.09 49.39
CA ALA A 266 -6.76 13.35 50.30
C ALA A 266 -7.40 13.15 51.68
N ASP A 267 -8.08 14.18 52.19
CA ASP A 267 -8.77 14.12 53.49
C ASP A 267 -9.96 13.14 53.45
N GLN A 268 -10.75 13.15 52.37
CA GLN A 268 -11.84 12.20 52.18
C GLN A 268 -11.33 10.75 52.08
N ARG A 269 -10.20 10.54 51.40
CA ARG A 269 -9.56 9.21 51.34
C ARG A 269 -9.16 8.74 52.73
N ALA A 270 -8.46 9.58 53.48
CA ALA A 270 -7.94 9.25 54.79
C ALA A 270 -9.07 8.90 55.77
N GLU A 271 -10.15 9.69 55.77
CA GLU A 271 -11.35 9.42 56.58
C GLU A 271 -12.01 8.07 56.21
N ILE A 272 -12.21 7.79 54.92
CA ILE A 272 -12.81 6.52 54.44
C ILE A 272 -11.92 5.32 54.80
N GLU A 273 -10.60 5.46 54.68
CA GLU A 273 -9.63 4.43 54.99
C GLU A 273 -9.37 4.29 56.50
N GLY A 274 -9.99 5.14 57.34
CA GLY A 274 -9.74 5.19 58.78
C GLY A 274 -8.28 5.54 59.13
N THR A 275 -7.57 6.17 58.20
CA THR A 275 -6.19 6.61 58.38
C THR A 275 -6.24 8.08 58.79
N ASP A 276 -5.66 8.45 59.94
CA ASP A 276 -5.54 9.87 60.29
C ASP A 276 -4.58 10.52 59.27
N PRO A 277 -5.01 11.47 58.43
CA PRO A 277 -4.15 12.11 57.44
C PRO A 277 -3.00 12.90 58.07
N ARG A 278 -3.07 13.20 59.38
CA ARG A 278 -1.99 13.83 60.17
C ARG A 278 -1.06 12.81 60.82
N HIS A 279 -1.42 11.53 60.78
CA HIS A 279 -0.65 10.44 61.33
C HIS A 279 -0.20 9.54 60.19
N ASP A 280 0.78 10.01 59.42
CA ASP A 280 1.54 9.09 58.60
C ASP A 280 2.38 8.24 59.57
N PRO A 281 2.12 6.92 59.68
CA PRO A 281 2.84 6.04 60.61
C PRO A 281 4.34 5.96 60.30
N ASP A 282 4.76 6.44 59.12
CA ASP A 282 6.14 6.57 58.69
C ASP A 282 6.67 8.03 58.75
N THR A 283 5.93 8.98 59.34
CA THR A 283 6.49 10.32 59.64
C THR A 283 7.46 10.21 60.80
N VAL A 284 8.66 9.76 60.45
CA VAL A 284 9.78 9.76 61.33
C VAL A 284 10.38 11.16 61.32
N TRP A 285 10.42 11.82 62.48
CA TRP A 285 11.04 13.13 62.63
C TRP A 285 12.45 13.11 62.03
N ALA A 286 12.75 14.10 61.19
CA ALA A 286 14.01 14.15 60.45
C ALA A 286 15.25 14.07 61.38
N ASP A 287 15.12 14.49 62.64
CA ASP A 287 16.21 14.51 63.61
C ASP A 287 16.19 13.31 64.58
N SER A 288 15.27 12.35 64.41
CA SER A 288 15.28 11.14 65.21
C SER A 288 16.27 10.09 64.68
N PRO A 289 16.74 9.15 65.52
CA PRO A 289 17.59 8.04 65.09
C PRO A 289 16.92 7.15 64.03
N GLU A 290 15.60 7.03 64.07
CA GLU A 290 14.81 6.30 63.08
C GLU A 290 14.79 7.07 61.75
N GLY A 291 14.74 8.42 61.78
CA GLY A 291 14.69 9.27 60.59
C GLY A 291 16.02 9.25 59.85
N ALA A 292 17.13 9.17 60.60
CA ALA A 292 18.45 8.93 60.04
C ALA A 292 18.52 7.60 59.27
N LYS A 293 17.96 6.51 59.81
CA LYS A 293 17.93 5.19 59.15
C LYS A 293 17.06 5.17 57.90
N VAL A 294 15.91 5.85 57.93
CA VAL A 294 15.04 5.96 56.74
C VAL A 294 15.73 6.76 55.63
N ARG A 295 16.39 7.88 55.96
CA ARG A 295 17.18 8.66 54.97
C ARG A 295 18.35 7.87 54.40
N GLU A 296 19.04 7.08 55.23
CA GLU A 296 20.12 6.20 54.77
C GLU A 296 19.60 5.14 53.80
N ARG A 297 18.46 4.49 54.12
CA ARG A 297 17.80 3.52 53.24
C ARG A 297 17.37 4.16 51.92
N GLN A 298 16.67 5.30 51.96
CA GLN A 298 16.24 6.02 50.76
C GLN A 298 17.43 6.49 49.90
N SER A 299 18.50 6.97 50.54
CA SER A 299 19.73 7.38 49.84
C SER A 299 20.42 6.18 49.18
N ARG A 300 20.41 5.01 49.83
CA ARG A 300 20.94 3.76 49.28
C ARG A 300 20.10 3.28 48.10
N GLU A 301 18.78 3.21 48.24
CA GLU A 301 17.86 2.80 47.16
C GLU A 301 17.93 3.76 45.96
N ALA A 302 18.07 5.06 46.19
CA ALA A 302 18.25 6.04 45.13
C ALA A 302 19.58 5.84 44.37
N ARG A 303 20.68 5.53 45.10
CA ARG A 303 21.97 5.18 44.49
C ARG A 303 21.87 3.90 43.67
N GLU A 304 21.23 2.87 44.20
CA GLU A 304 21.01 1.60 43.50
C GLU A 304 20.17 1.79 42.22
N ARG A 305 19.13 2.64 42.24
CA ARG A 305 18.36 2.97 41.02
C ARG A 305 19.18 3.71 39.98
N ILE A 306 20.02 4.66 40.39
CA ILE A 306 20.90 5.40 39.47
C ILE A 306 21.94 4.45 38.86
N GLU A 307 22.54 3.56 39.65
CA GLU A 307 23.48 2.55 39.17
C GLU A 307 22.80 1.56 38.22
N ALA A 308 21.61 1.06 38.56
CA ALA A 308 20.83 0.17 37.69
C ALA A 308 20.46 0.84 36.36
N ALA A 309 20.02 2.11 36.40
CA ALA A 309 19.73 2.88 35.19
C ALA A 309 20.99 3.08 34.33
N ARG A 310 22.14 3.39 34.96
CA ARG A 310 23.44 3.55 34.28
C ARG A 310 23.90 2.25 33.61
N TRP A 311 23.72 1.11 34.26
CA TRP A 311 24.03 -0.20 33.70
C TRP A 311 23.08 -0.62 32.57
N SER A 312 21.80 -0.28 32.67
CA SER A 312 20.82 -0.57 31.61
C SER A 312 21.00 0.28 30.35
N GLY A 313 21.55 1.50 30.48
CA GLY A 313 21.87 2.39 29.36
C GLY A 313 23.11 1.97 28.55
N SER A 314 24.15 1.46 29.21
CA SER A 314 25.40 1.03 28.54
C SER A 314 25.30 -0.28 27.75
N ARG A 315 24.15 -0.97 27.78
CA ARG A 315 23.95 -2.25 27.08
C ARG A 315 23.38 -2.12 25.66
N TRP A 316 23.16 -0.89 25.18
CA TRP A 316 22.57 -0.60 23.86
C TRP A 316 23.56 0.09 22.89
N GLU A 317 24.83 0.23 23.25
CA GLU A 317 25.89 0.85 22.42
C GLU A 317 26.90 -0.15 21.82
N GLU A 318 26.63 -1.46 21.87
CA GLU A 318 27.32 -2.52 21.09
C GLU A 318 26.36 -3.15 20.08
#